data_AF-A0A7L3GTJ1-F1
#
_entry.id   AF-A0A7L3GTJ1-F1
#
_cell.length_a   1.000
_cell.length_b   1.000
_cell.length_c   1.000
_cell.angle_alpha   90.00
_cell.angle_beta   90.00
_cell.angle_gamma   90.00
#
_symmetry.space_group_name_H-M   'P 1'
#
loop_
_entity.id
_entity.type
_entity.pdbx_description
1 polymer ?
#
loop_
_entity_poly.entity_id
_entity_poly.type
_entity_poly.pdbx_seq_one_letter_code
_entity_poly.pdbx_strand_id
1 'polypeptide(L)'
;CAILSPAFKVREFSITDVVPYSVTLRWKSSYEEGTGECEVFSKNHAAPFSKVITFHKKEPFDLEAYYTHPHEVPYPDTRIGRFTIQNVGPQPDGDNSKVKVKVRVNIHGLFSVANASIIEKQNTEGDHNDTPMDTESSSKNQGRDDELDKMQVDQDEGIQKSQAEQQNQADEEAENAGTETKAASGDKQDHAAQPKAKAKVKSIDLPIQASLYRQLGQDLINSYIENEGKMMMQDKLEKERNDAKNAVEEYVYDFRDKLCGVFEKFITEEDSNKLTLMLEDTENWLYEDGEDQPKQVYMDKLQELRKFGQPIQERYMEHEERPKVLNELGKKIQLLMKAVEAYKNKDEKYDHLDPAEMEKVEKYVSEAMNWLNSKMNAQNKLSLTQDPVVKVAEILTKSKELDSFCNPIIYKPKPKIEPPNDGQSKANGEHNGPVNGQSGTETKPEPAKDNSQQTKPPGEMEVD
;
A
#
# COMPACT_ATOMS: atom_id res chain seq x y z
N CYS A 1 -5.45 -14.69 1.46
CA CYS A 1 -5.26 -13.29 1.01
C CYS A 1 -3.82 -12.81 1.16
N ALA A 2 -3.24 -12.68 2.37
CA ALA A 2 -1.90 -12.09 2.56
C ALA A 2 -0.77 -12.71 1.71
N ILE A 3 -0.76 -14.05 1.54
CA ILE A 3 0.19 -14.79 0.68
C ILE A 3 0.18 -14.31 -0.80
N LEU A 4 -0.94 -13.76 -1.28
CA LEU A 4 -1.10 -13.27 -2.66
C LEU A 4 -0.86 -11.76 -2.80
N SER A 5 -0.63 -11.03 -1.70
CA SER A 5 -0.45 -9.59 -1.75
C SER A 5 1.01 -9.23 -2.05
N PRO A 6 1.29 -8.42 -3.09
CA PRO A 6 2.65 -7.96 -3.37
C PRO A 6 3.17 -6.97 -2.31
N ALA A 7 2.29 -6.43 -1.45
CA ALA A 7 2.63 -5.44 -0.43
C ALA A 7 3.10 -6.05 0.91
N PHE A 8 2.86 -7.33 1.16
CA PHE A 8 3.16 -7.98 2.44
C PHE A 8 4.07 -9.19 2.25
N LYS A 9 5.20 -9.23 2.99
CA LYS A 9 6.02 -10.44 3.09
C LYS A 9 5.59 -11.25 4.31
N VAL A 10 5.00 -12.42 4.07
CA VAL A 10 4.62 -13.39 5.11
C VAL A 10 5.67 -14.50 5.23
N ARG A 11 5.60 -15.30 6.30
CA ARG A 11 6.38 -16.55 6.40
C ARG A 11 5.96 -17.50 5.28
N GLU A 12 6.93 -18.19 4.68
CA GLU A 12 6.67 -19.19 3.65
C GLU A 12 5.83 -20.34 4.22
N PHE A 13 4.72 -20.65 3.56
CA PHE A 13 3.79 -21.71 3.90
C PHE A 13 3.15 -22.23 2.61
N SER A 14 3.27 -23.53 2.36
CA SER A 14 2.70 -24.20 1.19
C SER A 14 1.44 -24.96 1.59
N ILE A 15 0.39 -24.84 0.77
CA ILE A 15 -0.85 -25.60 0.89
C ILE A 15 -1.01 -26.41 -0.38
N THR A 16 -1.23 -27.71 -0.22
CA THR A 16 -1.63 -28.63 -1.29
C THR A 16 -3.04 -29.08 -1.00
N ASP A 17 -3.94 -28.87 -1.96
CA ASP A 17 -5.32 -29.33 -1.93
C ASP A 17 -5.51 -30.47 -2.96
N VAL A 18 -6.72 -31.00 -3.11
CA VAL A 18 -7.04 -32.09 -4.03
C VAL A 18 -8.06 -31.68 -5.10
N VAL A 19 -7.92 -32.23 -6.31
CA VAL A 19 -8.92 -32.16 -7.38
C VAL A 19 -9.90 -33.33 -7.19
N PRO A 20 -11.14 -33.11 -6.71
CA PRO A 20 -12.01 -34.20 -6.26
C PRO A 20 -12.60 -35.07 -7.38
N TYR A 21 -12.56 -34.59 -8.63
CA TYR A 21 -13.11 -35.27 -9.80
C TYR A 21 -12.09 -35.27 -10.93
N SER A 22 -12.01 -36.37 -11.70
CA SER A 22 -11.11 -36.45 -12.84
C SER A 22 -11.55 -35.54 -13.99
N VAL A 23 -10.58 -34.93 -14.66
CA VAL A 23 -10.78 -34.00 -15.78
C VAL A 23 -10.10 -34.56 -17.04
N THR A 24 -10.86 -34.65 -18.12
CA THR A 24 -10.41 -35.08 -19.44
C THR A 24 -10.49 -33.93 -20.42
N LEU A 25 -9.51 -33.86 -21.33
CA LEU A 25 -9.57 -33.01 -22.52
C LEU A 25 -9.96 -33.83 -23.74
N ARG A 26 -10.86 -33.30 -24.55
CA ARG A 26 -11.23 -33.80 -25.88
C ARG A 26 -10.85 -32.78 -26.97
N TRP A 27 -10.40 -33.27 -28.12
CA TRP A 27 -10.15 -32.48 -29.32
C TRP A 27 -10.42 -33.30 -30.59
N LYS A 28 -10.48 -32.64 -31.74
CA LYS A 28 -10.63 -33.32 -33.04
C LYS A 28 -9.27 -33.86 -33.51
N SER A 29 -9.20 -35.14 -33.89
CA SER A 29 -7.99 -35.68 -34.55
C SER A 29 -7.81 -35.05 -35.94
N SER A 30 -6.61 -35.18 -36.52
CA SER A 30 -6.29 -34.66 -37.87
C SER A 30 -5.99 -35.75 -38.90
N TYR A 31 -5.97 -37.03 -38.49
CA TYR A 31 -5.64 -38.18 -39.34
C TYR A 31 -6.78 -39.21 -39.46
N GLU A 32 -7.69 -39.25 -38.49
CA GLU A 32 -8.90 -40.08 -38.51
C GLU A 32 -10.13 -39.19 -38.23
N GLU A 33 -11.33 -39.63 -38.63
CA GLU A 33 -12.61 -39.01 -38.23
C GLU A 33 -12.96 -39.26 -36.74
N GLY A 34 -11.95 -39.35 -35.88
CA GLY A 34 -12.04 -39.62 -34.45
C GLY A 34 -11.76 -38.39 -33.57
N THR A 35 -12.27 -38.44 -32.34
CA THR A 35 -11.92 -37.51 -31.27
C THR A 35 -10.74 -38.04 -30.47
N GLY A 36 -9.69 -37.24 -30.30
CA GLY A 36 -8.63 -37.53 -29.34
C GLY A 36 -9.07 -37.13 -27.94
N GLU A 37 -8.84 -37.98 -26.94
CA GLU A 37 -9.13 -37.72 -25.53
C GLU A 37 -7.92 -38.04 -24.65
N CYS A 38 -7.70 -37.26 -23.58
CA CYS A 38 -6.64 -37.50 -22.60
C CYS A 38 -7.06 -37.04 -21.20
N GLU A 39 -6.98 -37.93 -20.21
CA GLU A 39 -7.13 -37.58 -18.80
C GLU A 39 -5.94 -36.72 -18.35
N VAL A 40 -6.25 -35.49 -17.95
CA VAL A 40 -5.24 -34.50 -17.58
C VAL A 40 -5.01 -34.45 -16.08
N PHE A 41 -6.07 -34.56 -15.29
CA PHE A 41 -6.03 -34.64 -13.84
C PHE A 41 -6.90 -35.82 -13.40
N SER A 42 -6.31 -36.77 -12.67
CA SER A 42 -7.04 -37.90 -12.11
C SER A 42 -7.83 -37.50 -10.86
N LYS A 43 -8.70 -38.39 -10.39
CA LYS A 43 -9.43 -38.22 -9.13
C LYS A 43 -8.45 -38.09 -7.96
N ASN A 44 -8.67 -37.11 -7.10
CA ASN A 44 -7.83 -36.72 -5.96
C ASN A 44 -6.40 -36.28 -6.34
N HIS A 45 -6.16 -35.82 -7.57
CA HIS A 45 -4.87 -35.26 -7.97
C HIS A 45 -4.52 -34.03 -7.12
N ALA A 46 -3.26 -33.86 -6.73
CA ALA A 46 -2.81 -32.67 -5.99
C ALA A 46 -3.02 -31.37 -6.79
N ALA A 47 -3.41 -30.29 -6.11
CA ALA A 47 -3.57 -28.94 -6.65
C ALA A 47 -2.89 -27.89 -5.74
N PRO A 48 -2.38 -26.78 -6.30
CA PRO A 48 -2.35 -26.41 -7.72
C PRO A 48 -1.31 -27.21 -8.52
N PHE A 49 -1.66 -27.68 -9.72
CA PHE A 49 -0.75 -28.43 -10.58
C PHE A 49 -0.90 -28.03 -12.05
N SER A 50 0.17 -28.16 -12.84
CA SER A 50 0.17 -27.89 -14.29
C SER A 50 0.73 -29.07 -15.06
N LYS A 51 0.03 -29.48 -16.13
CA LYS A 51 0.44 -30.55 -17.04
C LYS A 51 0.66 -29.95 -18.43
N VAL A 52 1.75 -30.33 -19.09
CA VAL A 52 2.06 -29.88 -20.45
C VAL A 52 1.75 -31.01 -21.43
N ILE A 53 1.02 -30.69 -22.49
CA ILE A 53 0.58 -31.63 -23.52
C ILE A 53 1.12 -31.13 -24.85
N THR A 54 1.72 -32.03 -25.62
CA THR A 54 2.23 -31.72 -26.96
C THR A 54 1.23 -32.19 -28.01
N PHE A 55 0.84 -31.29 -28.91
CA PHE A 55 0.02 -31.57 -30.08
C PHE A 55 0.82 -31.28 -31.35
N HIS A 56 0.58 -32.06 -32.40
CA HIS A 56 1.09 -31.78 -33.76
C HIS A 56 -0.10 -31.35 -34.62
N LYS A 57 -0.16 -30.06 -34.98
CA LYS A 57 -1.31 -29.44 -35.68
C LYS A 57 -0.84 -28.43 -36.72
N LYS A 58 -1.61 -28.30 -37.81
CA LYS A 58 -1.36 -27.37 -38.93
C LYS A 58 -2.31 -26.16 -38.96
N GLU A 59 -3.35 -26.18 -38.12
CA GLU A 59 -4.45 -25.21 -38.11
C GLU A 59 -4.97 -24.99 -36.68
N PRO A 60 -5.68 -23.87 -36.40
CA PRO A 60 -6.28 -23.61 -35.09
C PRO A 60 -7.23 -24.74 -34.66
N PHE A 61 -7.22 -25.08 -33.38
CA PHE A 61 -7.98 -26.22 -32.87
C PHE A 61 -8.63 -25.94 -31.51
N ASP A 62 -9.70 -26.69 -31.24
CA ASP A 62 -10.46 -26.63 -30.00
C ASP A 62 -10.05 -27.74 -29.03
N LEU A 63 -9.92 -27.38 -27.76
CA LEU A 63 -9.85 -28.28 -26.61
C LEU A 63 -11.14 -28.11 -25.79
N GLU A 64 -11.87 -29.19 -25.54
CA GLU A 64 -13.03 -29.22 -24.65
C GLU A 64 -12.66 -29.94 -23.35
N ALA A 65 -12.80 -29.27 -22.21
CA ALA A 65 -12.56 -29.84 -20.89
C ALA A 65 -13.88 -30.29 -20.26
N TYR A 66 -13.92 -31.51 -19.75
CA TYR A 66 -15.09 -32.09 -19.10
C TYR A 66 -14.68 -33.09 -18.00
N TYR A 67 -15.60 -33.38 -17.08
CA TYR A 67 -15.40 -34.41 -16.06
C TYR A 67 -15.50 -35.81 -16.67
N THR A 68 -14.47 -36.65 -16.47
CA THR A 68 -14.36 -37.97 -17.12
C THR A 68 -15.53 -38.90 -16.80
N HIS A 69 -16.06 -38.79 -15.58
CA HIS A 69 -17.11 -39.66 -15.05
C HIS A 69 -18.39 -38.87 -14.74
N PRO A 70 -19.34 -38.75 -15.70
CA PRO A 70 -20.59 -38.01 -15.53
C PRO A 70 -21.41 -38.36 -14.28
N HIS A 71 -21.35 -39.62 -13.85
CA HIS A 71 -22.12 -40.12 -12.71
C HIS A 71 -21.48 -39.84 -11.34
N GLU A 72 -20.20 -39.43 -11.30
CA GLU A 72 -19.51 -39.09 -10.05
C GLU A 72 -19.67 -37.62 -9.67
N VAL A 73 -20.05 -36.75 -10.61
CA VAL A 73 -20.22 -35.32 -10.35
C VAL A 73 -21.68 -34.99 -9.98
N PRO A 74 -21.92 -34.14 -8.97
CA PRO A 74 -23.28 -33.73 -8.59
C PRO A 74 -23.91 -32.70 -9.54
N TYR A 75 -23.35 -32.52 -10.76
CA TYR A 75 -23.69 -31.45 -11.68
C TYR A 75 -24.34 -31.99 -12.96
N PRO A 76 -25.42 -31.39 -13.46
CA PRO A 76 -26.14 -31.88 -14.65
C PRO A 76 -25.41 -31.63 -15.97
N ASP A 77 -24.39 -30.76 -15.99
CA ASP A 77 -23.52 -30.53 -17.14
C ASP A 77 -22.09 -30.90 -16.74
N THR A 78 -21.49 -31.82 -17.50
CA THR A 78 -20.15 -32.34 -17.23
C THR A 78 -19.06 -31.48 -17.86
N ARG A 79 -19.43 -30.53 -18.73
CA ARG A 79 -18.48 -29.68 -19.46
C ARG A 79 -18.04 -28.51 -18.58
N ILE A 80 -16.73 -28.31 -18.52
CA ILE A 80 -16.08 -27.24 -17.76
C ILE A 80 -15.90 -26.01 -18.64
N GLY A 81 -15.40 -26.21 -19.87
CA GLY A 81 -15.21 -25.14 -20.84
C GLY A 81 -14.56 -25.61 -22.14
N ARG A 82 -14.63 -24.75 -23.16
CA ARG A 82 -13.95 -24.90 -24.45
C ARG A 82 -12.85 -23.85 -24.58
N PHE A 83 -11.71 -24.25 -25.12
CA PHE A 83 -10.53 -23.42 -25.30
C PHE A 83 -10.05 -23.55 -26.75
N THR A 84 -10.13 -22.48 -27.52
CA THR A 84 -9.66 -22.44 -28.91
C THR A 84 -8.23 -21.90 -28.93
N ILE A 85 -7.29 -22.71 -29.43
CA ILE A 85 -5.90 -22.30 -29.63
C ILE A 85 -5.80 -21.65 -31.01
N GLN A 86 -5.56 -20.34 -31.03
CA GLN A 86 -5.57 -19.54 -32.26
C GLN A 86 -4.17 -19.43 -32.88
N ASN A 87 -4.09 -18.94 -34.12
CA ASN A 87 -2.85 -18.65 -34.85
C ASN A 87 -1.89 -19.84 -35.01
N VAL A 88 -2.38 -21.07 -34.96
CA VAL A 88 -1.63 -22.27 -35.33
C VAL A 88 -1.55 -22.33 -36.87
N GLY A 89 -0.33 -22.25 -37.41
CA GLY A 89 -0.05 -22.50 -38.82
C GLY A 89 0.89 -23.69 -39.02
N PRO A 90 1.10 -24.17 -40.26
CA PRO A 90 2.11 -25.18 -40.57
C PRO A 90 3.54 -24.64 -40.34
N GLN A 91 4.50 -25.55 -40.18
CA GLN A 91 5.93 -25.19 -40.18
C GLN A 91 6.38 -24.72 -41.58
N PRO A 92 7.56 -24.08 -41.71
CA PRO A 92 8.10 -23.66 -43.01
C PRO A 92 8.23 -24.78 -44.05
N ASP A 93 8.31 -26.04 -43.60
CA ASP A 93 8.39 -27.27 -44.42
C ASP A 93 6.99 -27.79 -44.86
N GLY A 94 5.91 -27.08 -44.52
CA GLY A 94 4.52 -27.51 -44.73
C GLY A 94 3.99 -28.51 -43.70
N ASP A 95 4.88 -29.09 -42.88
CA ASP A 95 4.57 -30.09 -41.87
C ASP A 95 3.85 -29.53 -40.62
N ASN A 96 3.29 -30.43 -39.80
CA ASN A 96 2.57 -30.07 -38.58
C ASN A 96 3.44 -29.29 -37.58
N SER A 97 2.93 -28.18 -37.06
CA SER A 97 3.57 -27.44 -35.96
C SER A 97 3.47 -28.19 -34.64
N LYS A 98 4.58 -28.24 -33.91
CA LYS A 98 4.65 -28.79 -32.54
C LYS A 98 4.14 -27.73 -31.55
N VAL A 99 2.89 -27.85 -31.14
CA VAL A 99 2.23 -26.96 -30.18
C VAL A 99 2.30 -27.58 -28.78
N LYS A 100 2.98 -26.92 -27.83
CA LYS A 100 2.87 -27.27 -26.41
C LYS A 100 1.74 -26.47 -25.78
N VAL A 101 0.84 -27.14 -25.07
CA VAL A 101 -0.26 -26.53 -24.32
C VAL A 101 -0.11 -26.87 -22.85
N LYS A 102 -0.03 -25.86 -21.99
CA LYS A 102 0.06 -25.99 -20.54
C LYS A 102 -1.32 -25.83 -19.93
N VAL A 103 -1.90 -26.91 -19.44
CA VAL A 103 -3.17 -26.91 -18.70
C VAL A 103 -2.90 -26.94 -17.20
N ARG A 104 -3.77 -26.32 -16.42
CA ARG A 104 -3.55 -26.06 -14.99
C ARG A 104 -4.83 -26.16 -14.20
N VAL A 105 -4.75 -26.70 -12.99
CA VAL A 105 -5.68 -26.38 -11.91
C VAL A 105 -5.01 -25.34 -11.01
N ASN A 106 -5.66 -24.20 -10.80
CA ASN A 106 -5.10 -23.10 -10.01
C ASN A 106 -5.34 -23.28 -8.50
N ILE A 107 -4.88 -22.31 -7.69
CA ILE A 107 -5.04 -22.30 -6.22
C ILE A 107 -6.49 -22.18 -5.73
N HIS A 108 -7.45 -22.00 -6.65
CA HIS A 108 -8.88 -21.92 -6.37
C HIS A 108 -9.63 -23.17 -6.88
N GLY A 109 -8.92 -24.24 -7.27
CA GLY A 109 -9.52 -25.45 -7.84
C GLY A 109 -10.05 -25.29 -9.27
N LEU A 110 -9.83 -24.14 -9.93
CA LEU A 110 -10.34 -23.87 -11.27
C LEU A 110 -9.38 -24.40 -12.33
N PHE A 111 -9.92 -25.19 -13.27
CA PHE A 111 -9.22 -25.64 -14.47
C PHE A 111 -9.12 -24.52 -15.51
N SER A 112 -7.93 -24.34 -16.10
CA SER A 112 -7.72 -23.47 -17.25
C SER A 112 -6.58 -23.94 -18.15
N VAL A 113 -6.58 -23.47 -19.41
CA VAL A 113 -5.40 -23.50 -20.27
C VAL A 113 -4.59 -22.24 -19.99
N ALA A 114 -3.39 -22.41 -19.42
CA ALA A 114 -2.58 -21.30 -18.89
C ALA A 114 -1.59 -20.69 -19.89
N ASN A 115 -1.14 -21.48 -20.87
CA ASN A 115 -0.27 -21.05 -21.97
C ASN A 115 -0.38 -22.07 -23.12
N ALA A 116 -0.20 -21.62 -24.36
CA ALA A 116 0.01 -22.47 -25.51
C ALA A 116 1.12 -21.84 -26.37
N SER A 117 2.03 -22.65 -26.93
CA SER A 117 3.15 -22.14 -27.71
C SER A 117 3.60 -23.09 -28.82
N ILE A 118 3.99 -22.55 -29.98
CA ILE A 118 4.62 -23.28 -31.07
C ILE A 118 6.11 -23.40 -30.82
N ILE A 119 6.69 -24.55 -31.15
CA ILE A 119 8.12 -24.84 -31.08
C ILE A 119 8.70 -24.91 -32.49
N GLU A 120 9.43 -23.88 -32.89
CA GLU A 120 10.20 -23.82 -34.14
C GLU A 120 11.63 -24.31 -33.92
N LYS A 121 12.12 -25.22 -34.77
CA LYS A 121 13.55 -25.57 -34.85
C LYS A 121 14.24 -24.54 -35.73
N GLN A 122 15.22 -23.80 -35.19
CA GLN A 122 16.01 -22.88 -36.00
C GLN A 122 17.15 -23.65 -36.70
N ASN A 123 17.03 -23.83 -38.01
CA ASN A 123 18.18 -24.24 -38.82
C ASN A 123 19.17 -23.08 -38.89
N THR A 124 20.40 -23.29 -38.44
CA THR A 124 21.51 -22.37 -38.67
C THR A 124 22.14 -22.67 -40.03
N GLU A 125 21.72 -21.96 -41.06
CA GLU A 125 22.39 -21.96 -42.36
C GLU A 125 23.63 -21.04 -42.33
N GLY A 126 24.73 -21.52 -42.90
CA GLY A 126 25.97 -20.75 -43.09
C GLY A 126 27.21 -21.40 -42.48
N ASP A 127 27.92 -22.24 -43.25
CA ASP A 127 29.02 -21.74 -44.07
C ASP A 127 29.34 -22.72 -45.22
N HIS A 128 29.93 -22.24 -46.31
CA HIS A 128 30.08 -23.00 -47.56
C HIS A 128 31.53 -22.86 -48.08
N ASN A 129 32.37 -23.89 -47.86
CA ASN A 129 33.51 -24.28 -48.71
C ASN A 129 34.29 -25.46 -48.08
N ASP A 130 34.21 -26.65 -48.68
CA ASP A 130 35.33 -27.19 -49.47
C ASP A 130 34.89 -28.46 -50.24
N THR A 131 35.59 -28.75 -51.34
CA THR A 131 35.15 -29.64 -52.45
C THR A 131 35.64 -31.11 -52.32
N PRO A 132 35.17 -32.06 -53.17
CA PRO A 132 34.95 -33.46 -52.78
C PRO A 132 35.95 -34.48 -53.38
N MET A 133 35.86 -35.75 -52.94
CA MET A 133 35.95 -36.92 -53.86
C MET A 133 35.41 -38.24 -53.24
N ASP A 134 34.59 -38.93 -54.04
CA ASP A 134 34.42 -40.39 -54.26
C ASP A 134 34.81 -41.41 -53.16
N THR A 135 34.02 -42.47 -52.90
CA THR A 135 33.70 -43.51 -53.91
C THR A 135 32.42 -44.30 -53.56
N GLU A 136 31.82 -44.91 -54.58
CA GLU A 136 30.53 -45.62 -54.57
C GLU A 136 30.41 -46.85 -53.67
N SER A 137 29.18 -47.16 -53.23
CA SER A 137 28.66 -48.54 -53.15
C SER A 137 27.12 -48.54 -53.19
N SER A 138 26.55 -48.80 -54.36
CA SER A 138 25.09 -48.96 -54.51
C SER A 138 24.64 -50.38 -54.14
N SER A 139 23.62 -50.52 -53.29
CA SER A 139 22.72 -51.69 -53.30
C SER A 139 21.37 -51.35 -52.68
N LYS A 140 20.29 -51.64 -53.41
CA LYS A 140 18.91 -51.47 -52.99
C LYS A 140 18.55 -52.42 -51.85
N ASN A 141 17.72 -51.97 -50.91
CA ASN A 141 16.49 -52.72 -50.65
C ASN A 141 15.36 -51.80 -50.16
N GLN A 142 14.14 -52.16 -50.55
CA GLN A 142 12.91 -51.46 -50.17
C GLN A 142 12.41 -51.95 -48.82
N GLY A 143 11.85 -51.06 -48.01
CA GLY A 143 11.14 -51.38 -46.76
C GLY A 143 10.53 -50.11 -46.19
N ARG A 144 9.18 -50.03 -46.20
CA ARG A 144 8.41 -48.89 -45.68
C ARG A 144 8.17 -49.00 -44.18
N ASP A 145 7.99 -47.83 -43.56
CA ASP A 145 7.00 -47.45 -42.55
C ASP A 145 6.29 -48.56 -41.74
N ASP A 146 6.39 -48.48 -40.40
CA ASP A 146 5.27 -48.02 -39.55
C ASP A 146 5.66 -48.04 -38.05
N GLU A 147 6.07 -46.91 -37.47
CA GLU A 147 6.14 -46.77 -35.99
C GLU A 147 6.22 -45.30 -35.47
N LEU A 148 5.35 -44.39 -35.93
CA LEU A 148 5.33 -42.99 -35.44
C LEU A 148 3.92 -42.38 -35.24
N ASP A 149 3.19 -42.82 -34.20
CA ASP A 149 2.56 -41.84 -33.31
C ASP A 149 2.52 -42.37 -31.86
N LYS A 150 3.26 -41.71 -30.97
CA LYS A 150 3.22 -41.93 -29.53
C LYS A 150 3.10 -40.58 -28.86
N MET A 151 1.94 -40.32 -28.27
CA MET A 151 1.75 -39.18 -27.37
C MET A 151 2.86 -39.17 -26.31
N GLN A 152 3.65 -38.11 -26.28
CA GLN A 152 4.64 -37.90 -25.22
C GLN A 152 4.08 -36.92 -24.19
N VAL A 153 3.65 -37.48 -23.06
CA VAL A 153 3.42 -36.71 -21.83
C VAL A 153 4.79 -36.40 -21.23
N ASP A 154 5.26 -35.16 -21.39
CA ASP A 154 6.45 -34.68 -20.69
C ASP A 154 6.09 -34.50 -19.20
N GLN A 155 6.44 -35.47 -18.35
CA GLN A 155 6.50 -35.27 -16.90
C GLN A 155 7.74 -34.46 -16.55
N ASP A 156 7.56 -33.14 -16.47
CA ASP A 156 8.57 -32.22 -15.93
C ASP A 156 8.33 -32.07 -14.42
N GLU A 157 8.84 -33.02 -13.63
CA GLU A 157 8.74 -32.98 -12.16
C GLU A 157 9.65 -31.90 -11.57
N GLY A 158 9.06 -30.76 -11.22
CA GLY A 158 9.71 -29.72 -10.42
C GLY A 158 9.90 -30.17 -8.97
N ILE A 159 10.91 -31.01 -8.71
CA ILE A 159 11.26 -31.48 -7.36
C ILE A 159 11.83 -30.31 -6.52
N GLN A 160 10.99 -29.73 -5.67
CA GLN A 160 11.48 -29.04 -4.47
C GLN A 160 11.87 -30.10 -3.43
N LYS A 161 13.14 -30.12 -3.03
CA LYS A 161 13.62 -30.97 -1.94
C LYS A 161 13.11 -30.45 -0.60
N SER A 162 12.16 -31.17 -0.01
CA SER A 162 11.87 -31.10 1.42
C SER A 162 12.58 -32.27 2.11
N GLN A 163 13.47 -31.98 3.08
CA GLN A 163 14.01 -33.04 3.93
C GLN A 163 12.90 -33.59 4.84
N ALA A 164 12.66 -34.89 4.76
CA ALA A 164 11.91 -35.61 5.78
C ALA A 164 12.90 -36.27 6.74
N GLU A 165 13.04 -35.72 7.94
CA GLU A 165 13.62 -36.45 9.06
C GLU A 165 12.58 -37.49 9.52
N GLN A 166 12.91 -38.78 9.37
CA GLN A 166 12.12 -39.86 9.98
C GLN A 166 12.59 -40.08 11.42
N GLN A 167 11.74 -39.76 12.39
CA GLN A 167 11.78 -40.43 13.69
C GLN A 167 10.94 -41.70 13.61
N ASN A 168 11.53 -42.82 14.01
CA ASN A 168 10.79 -44.00 14.45
C ASN A 168 11.57 -44.66 15.60
N GLN A 169 10.88 -45.06 16.66
CA GLN A 169 11.47 -45.68 17.85
C GLN A 169 11.67 -47.19 17.64
N ALA A 170 12.79 -47.75 18.13
CA ALA A 170 12.78 -48.76 19.21
C ALA A 170 14.21 -49.26 19.55
N ASP A 171 14.64 -48.92 20.76
CA ASP A 171 15.43 -49.65 21.76
C ASP A 171 16.76 -50.42 21.54
N GLU A 172 17.50 -50.37 22.66
CA GLU A 172 18.52 -51.26 23.24
C GLU A 172 20.01 -51.21 22.83
N GLU A 173 20.82 -51.33 23.89
CA GLU A 173 22.25 -51.07 24.06
C GLU A 173 23.17 -52.16 23.45
N ALA A 174 24.36 -51.78 22.97
CA ALA A 174 25.66 -52.20 23.56
C ALA A 174 26.90 -51.89 22.68
N GLU A 175 27.85 -51.17 23.29
CA GLU A 175 29.32 -51.23 23.17
C GLU A 175 30.10 -51.73 21.90
N ASN A 176 30.82 -50.77 21.30
CA ASN A 176 32.32 -50.70 21.24
C ASN A 176 33.14 -51.42 20.11
N ALA A 177 34.32 -50.85 19.83
CA ALA A 177 35.43 -51.26 18.91
C ALA A 177 35.08 -51.41 17.40
N GLY A 178 35.81 -50.89 16.41
CA GLY A 178 37.22 -50.51 16.31
C GLY A 178 37.81 -51.04 14.98
N THR A 179 38.77 -50.30 14.40
CA THR A 179 39.72 -50.69 13.31
C THR A 179 39.31 -50.80 11.82
N GLU A 180 40.28 -50.33 11.02
CA GLU A 180 40.48 -50.26 9.57
C GLU A 180 40.41 -51.66 8.87
N THR A 181 40.37 -51.87 7.54
CA THR A 181 41.40 -51.45 6.55
C THR A 181 41.03 -51.73 5.07
N LYS A 182 41.41 -50.81 4.17
CA LYS A 182 41.98 -50.98 2.80
C LYS A 182 41.47 -52.03 1.76
N ALA A 183 40.97 -51.48 0.66
CA ALA A 183 41.60 -51.42 -0.68
C ALA A 183 41.40 -52.49 -1.79
N ALA A 184 41.47 -51.96 -3.02
CA ALA A 184 41.68 -52.54 -4.36
C ALA A 184 40.43 -52.68 -5.27
N SER A 185 40.45 -52.46 -6.59
CA SER A 185 41.26 -51.67 -7.55
C SER A 185 40.89 -52.20 -8.97
N GLY A 186 40.68 -51.31 -9.95
CA GLY A 186 40.48 -51.67 -11.38
C GLY A 186 39.04 -52.08 -11.75
N ASP A 187 38.55 -51.84 -12.97
CA ASP A 187 39.22 -51.31 -14.17
C ASP A 187 38.27 -50.44 -15.02
N LYS A 188 38.82 -49.58 -15.89
CA LYS A 188 38.05 -48.71 -16.80
C LYS A 188 37.97 -49.31 -18.20
N GLN A 189 36.81 -49.20 -18.85
CA GLN A 189 36.76 -49.05 -20.30
C GLN A 189 35.71 -48.02 -20.72
N ASP A 190 36.19 -46.95 -21.36
CA ASP A 190 35.40 -45.86 -21.92
C ASP A 190 34.69 -46.29 -23.22
N HIS A 191 33.39 -46.03 -23.31
CA HIS A 191 32.70 -45.84 -24.59
C HIS A 191 32.09 -44.44 -24.61
N ALA A 192 32.82 -43.50 -25.21
CA ALA A 192 32.39 -42.12 -25.35
C ALA A 192 31.23 -41.99 -26.35
N ALA A 193 30.01 -41.83 -25.84
CA ALA A 193 28.86 -41.41 -26.65
C ALA A 193 28.98 -39.91 -26.96
N GLN A 194 29.06 -39.56 -28.24
CA GLN A 194 29.12 -38.15 -28.67
C GLN A 194 27.85 -37.38 -28.27
N PRO A 195 27.96 -36.18 -27.68
CA PRO A 195 26.81 -35.35 -27.39
C PRO A 195 26.27 -34.72 -28.69
N LYS A 196 25.05 -35.10 -29.10
CA LYS A 196 24.34 -34.41 -30.19
C LYS A 196 24.15 -32.93 -29.81
N ALA A 197 24.57 -32.02 -30.69
CA ALA A 197 24.45 -30.59 -30.47
C ALA A 197 22.97 -30.20 -30.27
N LYS A 198 22.68 -29.46 -29.19
CA LYS A 198 21.34 -28.95 -28.92
C LYS A 198 21.03 -27.80 -29.89
N ALA A 199 20.16 -28.06 -30.87
CA ALA A 199 19.65 -27.02 -31.76
C ALA A 199 19.01 -25.88 -30.95
N LYS A 200 19.17 -24.63 -31.40
CA LYS A 200 18.44 -23.50 -30.82
C LYS A 200 16.98 -23.62 -31.24
N VAL A 201 16.10 -23.56 -30.25
CA VAL A 201 14.66 -23.74 -30.40
C VAL A 201 13.97 -22.44 -30.01
N LYS A 202 13.10 -21.95 -30.87
CA LYS A 202 12.32 -20.73 -30.64
C LYS A 202 10.90 -21.14 -30.25
N SER A 203 10.39 -20.53 -29.18
CA SER A 203 9.01 -20.73 -28.71
C SER A 203 8.21 -19.47 -28.99
N ILE A 204 7.02 -19.62 -29.58
CA ILE A 204 6.11 -18.52 -29.92
C ILE A 204 4.79 -18.77 -29.19
N ASP A 205 4.42 -17.88 -28.26
CA ASP A 205 3.14 -17.96 -27.55
C ASP A 205 1.94 -17.72 -28.49
N LEU A 206 0.87 -18.49 -28.28
CA LEU A 206 -0.36 -18.46 -29.05
C LEU A 206 -1.53 -17.86 -28.23
N PRO A 207 -2.42 -17.07 -28.86
CA PRO A 207 -3.63 -16.62 -28.20
C PRO A 207 -4.57 -17.80 -27.89
N ILE A 208 -5.16 -17.78 -26.69
CA ILE A 208 -6.14 -18.76 -26.23
C ILE A 208 -7.46 -18.03 -26.02
N GLN A 209 -8.51 -18.45 -26.73
CA GLN A 209 -9.88 -18.01 -26.45
C GLN A 209 -10.56 -19.04 -25.54
N ALA A 210 -10.79 -18.66 -24.28
CA ALA A 210 -11.51 -19.49 -23.31
C ALA A 210 -13.02 -19.17 -23.32
N SER A 211 -13.84 -20.21 -23.28
CA SER A 211 -15.30 -20.15 -23.14
C SER A 211 -15.71 -21.12 -22.03
N LEU A 212 -15.90 -20.59 -20.81
CA LEU A 212 -16.28 -21.38 -19.64
C LEU A 212 -17.80 -21.32 -19.45
N TYR A 213 -18.47 -22.48 -19.39
CA TYR A 213 -19.94 -22.59 -19.38
C TYR A 213 -20.65 -22.06 -18.11
N ARG A 214 -19.87 -21.63 -17.11
CA ARG A 214 -20.35 -21.09 -15.83
C ARG A 214 -19.75 -19.72 -15.48
N GLN A 215 -18.87 -19.17 -16.32
CA GLN A 215 -18.33 -17.84 -16.13
C GLN A 215 -19.31 -16.81 -16.69
N LEU A 216 -19.57 -15.73 -15.94
CA LEU A 216 -20.36 -14.61 -16.43
C LEU A 216 -19.58 -13.87 -17.54
N GLY A 217 -20.28 -13.48 -18.60
CA GLY A 217 -19.69 -12.64 -19.66
C GLY A 217 -19.34 -11.25 -19.14
N GLN A 218 -18.31 -10.63 -19.71
CA GLN A 218 -17.80 -9.34 -19.23
C GLN A 218 -18.87 -8.23 -19.24
N ASP A 219 -19.75 -8.21 -20.25
CA ASP A 219 -20.83 -7.22 -20.33
C ASP A 219 -21.83 -7.34 -19.18
N LEU A 220 -22.14 -8.57 -18.76
CA LEU A 220 -23.03 -8.83 -17.63
C LEU A 220 -22.36 -8.50 -16.29
N ILE A 221 -21.06 -8.80 -16.15
CA ILE A 221 -20.25 -8.36 -14.99
C ILE A 221 -20.25 -6.83 -14.89
N ASN A 222 -20.01 -6.14 -16.01
CA ASN A 222 -20.02 -4.68 -16.05
C ASN A 222 -21.41 -4.11 -15.65
N SER A 223 -22.50 -4.72 -16.12
CA SER A 223 -23.86 -4.33 -15.74
C SER A 223 -24.14 -4.53 -14.25
N TYR A 224 -23.67 -5.62 -13.64
CA TYR A 224 -23.79 -5.82 -12.19
C TYR A 224 -22.94 -4.82 -11.39
N ILE A 225 -21.72 -4.50 -11.83
CA ILE A 225 -20.87 -3.46 -11.20
C ILE A 225 -21.55 -2.09 -11.28
N GLU A 226 -22.17 -1.74 -12.42
CA GLU A 226 -22.88 -0.47 -12.58
C GLU A 226 -24.11 -0.38 -11.65
N ASN A 227 -24.87 -1.48 -11.53
CA ASN A 227 -26.04 -1.52 -10.65
C ASN A 227 -25.67 -1.48 -9.17
N GLU A 228 -24.61 -2.18 -8.76
CA GLU A 228 -24.04 -2.09 -7.41
C GLU A 228 -23.60 -0.65 -7.10
N GLY A 229 -22.88 -0.01 -8.03
CA GLY A 229 -22.46 1.39 -7.90
C GLY A 229 -23.62 2.37 -7.75
N LYS A 230 -24.77 2.11 -8.38
CA LYS A 230 -26.00 2.90 -8.20
C LYS A 230 -26.59 2.72 -6.80
N MET A 231 -26.67 1.49 -6.30
CA MET A 231 -27.19 1.20 -4.95
C MET A 231 -26.28 1.83 -3.88
N MET A 232 -24.96 1.62 -3.97
CA MET A 232 -23.98 2.25 -3.07
C MET A 232 -24.07 3.79 -3.06
N MET A 233 -24.32 4.42 -4.22
CA MET A 233 -24.48 5.87 -4.30
C MET A 233 -25.80 6.33 -3.69
N GLN A 234 -26.89 5.57 -3.87
CA GLN A 234 -28.19 5.86 -3.26
C GLN A 234 -28.11 5.74 -1.73
N ASP A 235 -27.53 4.66 -1.19
CA ASP A 235 -27.34 4.46 0.25
C ASP A 235 -26.49 5.58 0.86
N LYS A 236 -25.45 6.03 0.15
CA LYS A 236 -24.63 7.16 0.57
C LYS A 236 -25.42 8.47 0.60
N LEU A 237 -26.22 8.77 -0.43
CA LEU A 237 -27.05 9.98 -0.47
C LEU A 237 -28.09 9.99 0.66
N GLU A 238 -28.71 8.84 0.92
CA GLU A 238 -29.70 8.68 1.98
C GLU A 238 -29.06 8.82 3.37
N LYS A 239 -27.89 8.21 3.58
CA LYS A 239 -27.10 8.43 4.80
C LYS A 239 -26.75 9.91 4.98
N GLU A 240 -26.22 10.58 3.95
CA GLU A 240 -25.85 11.99 4.04
C GLU A 240 -27.06 12.92 4.26
N ARG A 241 -28.28 12.51 3.86
CA ARG A 241 -29.54 13.20 4.13
C ARG A 241 -29.94 13.02 5.61
N ASN A 242 -29.88 11.79 6.11
CA ASN A 242 -30.18 11.45 7.49
C ASN A 242 -29.18 12.11 8.47
N ASP A 243 -27.88 12.04 8.19
CA ASP A 243 -26.82 12.73 8.95
C ASP A 243 -27.08 14.25 9.01
N ALA A 244 -27.61 14.86 7.94
CA ALA A 244 -27.97 16.28 7.93
C ALA A 244 -29.23 16.59 8.76
N LYS A 245 -30.23 15.70 8.78
CA LYS A 245 -31.41 15.80 9.67
C LYS A 245 -30.99 15.72 11.14
N ASN A 246 -30.21 14.69 11.48
CA ASN A 246 -29.68 14.48 12.84
C ASN A 246 -28.83 15.67 13.32
N ALA A 247 -28.07 16.32 12.42
CA ALA A 247 -27.30 17.52 12.76
C ALA A 247 -28.17 18.77 13.03
N VAL A 248 -29.41 18.85 12.53
CA VAL A 248 -30.39 19.86 12.94
C VAL A 248 -30.95 19.50 14.31
N GLU A 249 -31.37 18.24 14.49
CA GLU A 249 -31.96 17.73 15.73
C GLU A 249 -31.00 17.86 16.93
N GLU A 250 -29.75 17.41 16.80
CA GLU A 250 -28.69 17.56 17.79
C GLU A 250 -28.48 19.04 18.15
N TYR A 251 -28.41 19.92 17.13
CA TYR A 251 -28.25 21.35 17.36
C TYR A 251 -29.44 21.96 18.10
N VAL A 252 -30.67 21.55 17.79
CA VAL A 252 -31.87 22.06 18.47
C VAL A 252 -31.87 21.65 19.96
N TYR A 253 -31.58 20.39 20.27
CA TYR A 253 -31.52 19.92 21.65
C TYR A 253 -30.35 20.52 22.45
N ASP A 254 -29.14 20.49 21.90
CA ASP A 254 -27.93 21.04 22.53
C ASP A 254 -28.03 22.55 22.77
N PHE A 255 -28.57 23.29 21.79
CA PHE A 255 -28.68 24.74 21.91
C PHE A 255 -29.79 25.15 22.87
N ARG A 256 -30.93 24.42 22.93
CA ARG A 256 -32.01 24.71 23.90
C ARG A 256 -31.53 24.53 25.34
N ASP A 257 -30.83 23.44 25.66
CA ASP A 257 -30.26 23.21 26.99
C ASP A 257 -29.27 24.32 27.37
N LYS A 258 -28.35 24.66 26.46
CA LYS A 258 -27.36 25.71 26.71
C LYS A 258 -27.97 27.12 26.82
N LEU A 259 -29.04 27.42 26.09
CA LEU A 259 -29.74 28.71 26.13
C LEU A 259 -30.33 28.98 27.52
N CYS A 260 -30.92 27.95 28.14
CA CYS A 260 -31.42 27.98 29.52
C CYS A 260 -30.33 27.78 30.60
N GLY A 261 -29.06 27.65 30.20
CA GLY A 261 -27.93 27.36 31.09
C GLY A 261 -26.75 28.29 30.86
N VAL A 262 -25.72 27.81 30.19
CA VAL A 262 -24.44 28.54 30.03
C VAL A 262 -24.53 29.81 29.19
N PHE A 263 -25.48 29.88 28.25
CA PHE A 263 -25.64 31.01 27.33
C PHE A 263 -26.57 32.12 27.82
N GLU A 264 -27.37 31.87 28.87
CA GLU A 264 -28.36 32.83 29.44
C GLU A 264 -27.79 34.26 29.61
N LYS A 265 -26.53 34.36 30.06
CA LYS A 265 -25.85 35.63 30.35
C LYS A 265 -25.29 36.35 29.11
N PHE A 266 -25.25 35.69 27.95
CA PHE A 266 -24.59 36.15 26.72
C PHE A 266 -25.60 36.59 25.63
N ILE A 267 -26.89 36.52 25.94
CA ILE A 267 -28.02 36.91 25.09
C ILE A 267 -28.93 37.93 25.81
N THR A 268 -29.69 38.71 25.05
CA THR A 268 -30.75 39.58 25.60
C THR A 268 -32.02 38.77 25.82
N GLU A 269 -32.90 39.17 26.75
CA GLU A 269 -34.18 38.49 26.96
C GLU A 269 -35.05 38.46 25.69
N GLU A 270 -35.03 39.56 24.91
CA GLU A 270 -35.76 39.66 23.65
C GLU A 270 -35.25 38.67 22.59
N ASP A 271 -33.93 38.55 22.42
CA ASP A 271 -33.34 37.64 21.44
C ASP A 271 -33.40 36.18 21.92
N SER A 272 -33.34 35.95 23.24
CA SER A 272 -33.49 34.61 23.84
C SER A 272 -34.87 34.06 23.54
N ASN A 273 -35.92 34.86 23.77
CA ASN A 273 -37.30 34.48 23.46
C ASN A 273 -37.50 34.22 21.96
N LYS A 274 -36.93 35.04 21.06
CA LYS A 274 -36.97 34.79 19.61
C LYS A 274 -36.30 33.46 19.24
N LEU A 275 -35.12 33.18 19.80
CA LEU A 275 -34.36 31.99 19.48
C LEU A 275 -35.01 30.73 20.05
N THR A 276 -35.58 30.77 21.25
CA THR A 276 -36.39 29.67 21.82
C THR A 276 -37.54 29.30 20.91
N LEU A 277 -38.32 30.29 20.43
CA LEU A 277 -39.41 30.06 19.46
C LEU A 277 -38.89 29.46 18.15
N MET A 278 -37.79 29.96 17.58
CA MET A 278 -37.19 29.38 16.37
C MET A 278 -36.73 27.93 16.56
N LEU A 279 -36.26 27.56 17.75
CA LEU A 279 -35.85 26.20 18.08
C LEU A 279 -37.06 25.27 18.25
N GLU A 280 -38.14 25.74 18.90
CA GLU A 280 -39.43 25.04 18.99
C GLU A 280 -40.09 24.85 17.61
N ASP A 281 -40.16 25.89 16.80
CA ASP A 281 -40.67 25.82 15.42
C ASP A 281 -39.86 24.83 14.56
N THR A 282 -38.55 24.77 14.75
CA THR A 282 -37.69 23.83 14.00
C THR A 282 -37.83 22.39 14.50
N GLU A 283 -38.02 22.17 15.80
CA GLU A 283 -38.33 20.83 16.35
C GLU A 283 -39.68 20.32 15.83
N ASN A 284 -40.74 21.14 15.92
CA ASN A 284 -42.06 20.78 15.40
C ASN A 284 -41.97 20.46 13.89
N TRP A 285 -41.25 21.29 13.13
CA TRP A 285 -41.01 21.04 11.71
C TRP A 285 -40.30 19.70 11.44
N LEU A 286 -39.30 19.30 12.22
CA LEU A 286 -38.61 18.00 12.04
C LEU A 286 -39.52 16.77 12.17
N TYR A 287 -40.61 16.89 12.92
CA TYR A 287 -41.63 15.85 13.11
C TYR A 287 -42.86 15.98 12.18
N GLU A 288 -42.97 17.09 11.44
CA GLU A 288 -44.05 17.36 10.48
C GLU A 288 -43.47 17.47 9.05
N ASP A 289 -43.56 18.64 8.41
CA ASP A 289 -43.11 18.88 7.02
C ASP A 289 -41.62 18.55 6.76
N GLY A 290 -40.81 18.50 7.81
CA GLY A 290 -39.38 18.18 7.81
C GLY A 290 -39.06 16.69 7.91
N GLU A 291 -40.04 15.78 7.96
CA GLU A 291 -39.76 14.35 8.12
C GLU A 291 -38.91 13.81 6.95
N ASP A 292 -39.32 14.10 5.71
CA ASP A 292 -38.68 13.66 4.47
C ASP A 292 -38.35 14.84 3.54
N GLN A 293 -37.24 15.53 3.83
CA GLN A 293 -36.77 16.66 3.02
C GLN A 293 -35.41 16.37 2.36
N PRO A 294 -35.08 17.05 1.24
CA PRO A 294 -33.75 16.99 0.64
C PRO A 294 -32.68 17.50 1.61
N LYS A 295 -31.48 16.89 1.57
CA LYS A 295 -30.32 17.25 2.39
C LYS A 295 -30.06 18.76 2.52
N GLN A 296 -30.20 19.50 1.42
CA GLN A 296 -29.96 20.94 1.40
C GLN A 296 -30.91 21.71 2.32
N VAL A 297 -32.17 21.29 2.47
CA VAL A 297 -33.16 21.95 3.32
C VAL A 297 -32.75 21.87 4.80
N TYR A 298 -32.27 20.70 5.25
CA TYR A 298 -31.70 20.54 6.59
C TYR A 298 -30.44 21.41 6.79
N MET A 299 -29.55 21.47 5.80
CA MET A 299 -28.36 22.32 5.84
C MET A 299 -28.70 23.82 5.93
N ASP A 300 -29.70 24.27 5.16
CA ASP A 300 -30.16 25.66 5.16
C ASP A 300 -30.84 26.02 6.48
N LYS A 301 -31.65 25.10 7.05
CA LYS A 301 -32.25 25.24 8.40
C LYS A 301 -31.19 25.32 9.50
N LEU A 302 -30.19 24.44 9.47
CA LEU A 302 -29.07 24.51 10.42
C LEU A 302 -28.28 25.82 10.26
N GLN A 303 -28.10 26.31 9.03
CA GLN A 303 -27.43 27.60 8.80
C GLN A 303 -28.28 28.78 9.29
N GLU A 304 -29.60 28.72 9.14
CA GLU A 304 -30.55 29.72 9.67
C GLU A 304 -30.43 29.82 11.20
N LEU A 305 -30.53 28.70 11.92
CA LEU A 305 -30.35 28.66 13.37
C LEU A 305 -28.96 29.15 13.81
N ARG A 306 -27.89 28.73 13.11
CA ARG A 306 -26.52 29.14 13.41
C ARG A 306 -26.27 30.64 13.24
N LYS A 307 -27.00 31.36 12.36
CA LYS A 307 -26.85 32.83 12.24
C LYS A 307 -27.15 33.55 13.55
N PHE A 308 -28.07 33.02 14.36
CA PHE A 308 -28.45 33.58 15.67
C PHE A 308 -27.66 32.92 16.81
N GLY A 309 -27.43 31.60 16.74
CA GLY A 309 -26.74 30.87 17.81
C GLY A 309 -25.22 31.07 17.84
N GLN A 310 -24.56 31.19 16.67
CA GLN A 310 -23.10 31.30 16.60
C GLN A 310 -22.55 32.56 17.31
N PRO A 311 -23.13 33.76 17.18
CA PRO A 311 -22.68 34.93 17.95
C PRO A 311 -22.70 34.71 19.47
N ILE A 312 -23.69 33.99 19.99
CA ILE A 312 -23.84 33.71 21.42
C ILE A 312 -22.75 32.72 21.87
N GLN A 313 -22.58 31.64 21.11
CA GLN A 313 -21.53 30.64 21.34
C GLN A 313 -20.13 31.27 21.23
N GLU A 314 -19.90 32.16 20.26
CA GLU A 314 -18.67 32.93 20.14
C GLU A 314 -18.46 33.77 21.40
N ARG A 315 -19.43 34.58 21.85
CA ARG A 315 -19.31 35.40 23.08
C ARG A 315 -18.99 34.57 24.32
N TYR A 316 -19.62 33.41 24.49
CA TYR A 316 -19.34 32.48 25.59
C TYR A 316 -17.91 31.92 25.53
N MET A 317 -17.50 31.34 24.40
CA MET A 317 -16.15 30.78 24.21
C MET A 317 -15.07 31.85 24.42
N GLU A 318 -15.32 33.03 23.86
CA GLU A 318 -14.49 34.22 23.99
C GLU A 318 -14.44 34.76 25.42
N HIS A 319 -15.50 34.62 26.22
CA HIS A 319 -15.48 34.97 27.65
C HIS A 319 -14.64 34.00 28.48
N GLU A 320 -14.72 32.70 28.20
CA GLU A 320 -13.97 31.66 28.92
C GLU A 320 -12.47 31.67 28.58
N GLU A 321 -12.11 31.84 27.31
CA GLU A 321 -10.72 31.75 26.86
C GLU A 321 -9.94 33.08 26.94
N ARG A 322 -10.59 34.24 26.72
CA ARG A 322 -9.89 35.54 26.73
C ARG A 322 -9.12 35.81 28.02
N PRO A 323 -9.66 35.59 29.24
CA PRO A 323 -8.92 35.84 30.48
C PRO A 323 -7.63 35.00 30.59
N LYS A 324 -7.64 33.77 30.07
CA LYS A 324 -6.49 32.86 30.06
C LYS A 324 -5.38 33.42 29.15
N VAL A 325 -5.73 33.80 27.92
CA VAL A 325 -4.78 34.32 26.93
C VAL A 325 -4.28 35.73 27.26
N LEU A 326 -5.12 36.60 27.83
CA LEU A 326 -4.69 37.91 28.36
C LEU A 326 -3.66 37.75 29.49
N ASN A 327 -3.88 36.79 30.40
CA ASN A 327 -2.95 36.49 31.50
C ASN A 327 -1.63 35.94 30.98
N GLU A 328 -1.64 35.06 29.97
CA GLU A 328 -0.43 34.59 29.31
C GLU A 328 0.34 35.72 28.62
N LEU A 329 -0.32 36.60 27.86
CA LEU A 329 0.31 37.76 27.24
C LEU A 329 0.90 38.71 28.31
N GLY A 330 0.18 38.95 29.40
CA GLY A 330 0.68 39.75 30.53
C GLY A 330 1.94 39.15 31.17
N LYS A 331 1.98 37.83 31.37
CA LYS A 331 3.17 37.11 31.86
C LYS A 331 4.36 37.24 30.90
N LYS A 332 4.14 37.11 29.59
CA LYS A 332 5.19 37.30 28.58
C LYS A 332 5.72 38.73 28.60
N ILE A 333 4.85 39.73 28.58
CA ILE A 333 5.24 41.15 28.69
C ILE A 333 6.07 41.38 29.96
N GLN A 334 5.64 40.87 31.12
CA GLN A 334 6.37 41.03 32.37
C GLN A 334 7.77 40.35 32.35
N LEU A 335 7.90 39.18 31.69
CA LEU A 335 9.19 38.52 31.51
C LEU A 335 10.14 39.34 30.63
N LEU A 336 9.62 39.93 29.55
CA LEU A 336 10.39 40.78 28.64
C LEU A 336 10.80 42.10 29.31
N MET A 337 9.92 42.71 30.12
CA MET A 337 10.26 43.89 30.93
C MET A 337 11.41 43.59 31.92
N LYS A 338 11.39 42.42 32.58
CA LYS A 338 12.49 42.00 33.46
C LYS A 338 13.81 41.80 32.70
N ALA A 339 13.79 41.33 31.45
CA ALA A 339 14.98 41.21 30.62
C ALA A 339 15.55 42.59 30.24
N VAL A 340 14.70 43.56 29.92
CA VAL A 340 15.08 44.96 29.68
C VAL A 340 15.67 45.60 30.95
N GLU A 341 15.09 45.34 32.13
CA GLU A 341 15.59 45.84 33.40
C GLU A 341 16.94 45.21 33.78
N ALA A 342 17.11 43.89 33.58
CA ALA A 342 18.39 43.21 33.76
C ALA A 342 19.49 43.77 32.84
N TYR A 343 19.16 44.07 31.58
CA TYR A 343 20.05 44.77 30.66
C TYR A 343 20.47 46.16 31.19
N LYS A 344 19.52 46.99 31.66
CA LYS A 344 19.82 48.30 32.25
C LYS A 344 20.70 48.22 33.49
N ASN A 345 20.55 47.14 34.26
CA ASN A 345 21.38 46.85 35.44
C ASN A 345 22.75 46.22 35.10
N LYS A 346 23.09 46.06 33.81
CA LYS A 346 24.32 45.41 33.32
C LYS A 346 24.51 43.98 33.83
N ASP A 347 23.42 43.22 33.89
CA ASP A 347 23.48 41.78 34.08
C ASP A 347 24.37 41.16 33.00
N GLU A 348 25.38 40.37 33.40
CA GLU A 348 26.32 39.73 32.47
C GLU A 348 25.60 38.97 31.36
N LYS A 349 24.40 38.44 31.58
CA LYS A 349 23.62 37.69 30.60
C LYS A 349 23.16 38.55 29.42
N TYR A 350 23.06 39.86 29.59
CA TYR A 350 22.48 40.78 28.61
C TYR A 350 23.41 41.93 28.18
N ASP A 351 24.49 42.22 28.92
CA ASP A 351 25.42 43.33 28.67
C ASP A 351 26.07 43.34 27.25
N HIS A 352 26.03 42.22 26.53
CA HIS A 352 26.52 42.10 25.15
C HIS A 352 25.50 42.48 24.05
N LEU A 353 24.27 42.89 24.43
CA LEU A 353 23.22 43.28 23.50
C LEU A 353 23.36 44.74 23.02
N ASP A 354 22.97 44.99 21.78
CA ASP A 354 23.06 46.32 21.17
C ASP A 354 22.08 47.31 21.86
N PRO A 355 22.55 48.48 22.33
CA PRO A 355 21.70 49.45 23.02
C PRO A 355 20.51 49.95 22.19
N ALA A 356 20.67 50.13 20.88
CA ALA A 356 19.63 50.60 19.98
C ALA A 356 18.67 49.48 19.56
N GLU A 357 19.06 48.21 19.65
CA GLU A 357 18.13 47.08 19.57
C GLU A 357 17.32 46.94 20.88
N MET A 358 17.95 47.09 22.05
CA MET A 358 17.28 47.00 23.35
C MET A 358 16.32 48.16 23.64
N GLU A 359 16.62 49.38 23.20
CA GLU A 359 15.67 50.52 23.28
C GLU A 359 14.40 50.26 22.45
N LYS A 360 14.54 49.63 21.27
CA LYS A 360 13.39 49.22 20.45
C LYS A 360 12.57 48.13 21.13
N VAL A 361 13.21 47.16 21.78
CA VAL A 361 12.54 46.13 22.58
C VAL A 361 11.75 46.77 23.73
N GLU A 362 12.36 47.67 24.50
CA GLU A 362 11.69 48.38 25.60
C GLU A 362 10.44 49.13 25.11
N LYS A 363 10.58 49.88 24.01
CA LYS A 363 9.47 50.61 23.40
C LYS A 363 8.35 49.66 22.97
N TYR A 364 8.67 48.57 22.26
CA TYR A 364 7.68 47.62 21.74
C TYR A 364 6.95 46.86 22.86
N VAL A 365 7.67 46.47 23.92
CA VAL A 365 7.09 45.85 25.13
C VAL A 365 6.18 46.84 25.87
N SER A 366 6.56 48.11 25.94
CA SER A 366 5.73 49.18 26.55
C SER A 366 4.47 49.46 25.74
N GLU A 367 4.56 49.49 24.41
CA GLU A 367 3.41 49.60 23.49
C GLU A 367 2.46 48.40 23.63
N ALA A 368 2.99 47.18 23.75
CA ALA A 368 2.21 45.97 24.00
C ALA A 368 1.49 46.00 25.37
N MET A 369 2.15 46.49 26.43
CA MET A 369 1.54 46.66 27.76
C MET A 369 0.42 47.71 27.74
N ASN A 370 0.64 48.83 27.06
CA ASN A 370 -0.37 49.87 26.89
C ASN A 370 -1.58 49.38 26.08
N TRP A 371 -1.35 48.58 25.03
CA TRP A 371 -2.41 47.93 24.26
C TRP A 371 -3.21 46.94 25.13
N LEU A 372 -2.53 46.09 25.91
CA LEU A 372 -3.16 45.12 26.82
C LEU A 372 -4.07 45.83 27.83
N ASN A 373 -3.54 46.85 28.52
CA ASN A 373 -4.29 47.65 29.49
C ASN A 373 -5.48 48.38 28.84
N SER A 374 -5.29 48.94 27.64
CA SER A 374 -6.35 49.63 26.91
C SER A 374 -7.50 48.68 26.54
N LYS A 375 -7.19 47.53 25.92
CA LYS A 375 -8.18 46.52 25.53
C LYS A 375 -8.89 45.91 26.75
N MET A 376 -8.18 45.62 27.84
CA MET A 376 -8.78 45.12 29.08
C MET A 376 -9.74 46.14 29.71
N ASN A 377 -9.35 47.41 29.81
CA ASN A 377 -10.22 48.47 30.34
C ASN A 377 -11.42 48.78 29.45
N ALA A 378 -11.30 48.60 28.14
CA ALA A 378 -12.43 48.72 27.22
C ALA A 378 -13.38 47.52 27.33
N GLN A 379 -12.86 46.30 27.42
CA GLN A 379 -13.67 45.08 27.59
C GLN A 379 -14.47 45.07 28.89
N ASN A 380 -13.89 45.57 29.99
CA ASN A 380 -14.55 45.67 31.29
C ASN A 380 -15.75 46.65 31.32
N LYS A 381 -16.00 47.40 30.25
CA LYS A 381 -17.13 48.33 30.12
C LYS A 381 -18.30 47.78 29.30
N LEU A 382 -18.11 46.66 28.59
CA LEU A 382 -19.17 46.03 27.80
C LEU A 382 -19.99 45.05 28.65
N SER A 383 -21.25 44.85 28.25
CA SER A 383 -22.04 43.73 28.77
C SER A 383 -21.60 42.40 28.15
N LEU A 384 -21.90 41.29 28.81
CA LEU A 384 -21.67 39.94 28.28
C LEU A 384 -22.49 39.64 27.02
N THR A 385 -23.56 40.41 26.80
CA THR A 385 -24.43 40.35 25.61
C THR A 385 -23.90 41.11 24.40
N GLN A 386 -22.76 41.82 24.53
CA GLN A 386 -22.14 42.57 23.45
C GLN A 386 -20.91 41.85 22.90
N ASP A 387 -20.62 42.09 21.62
CA ASP A 387 -19.43 41.55 20.97
C ASP A 387 -18.16 42.13 21.60
N PRO A 388 -17.11 41.33 21.81
CA PRO A 388 -15.94 41.75 22.57
C PRO A 388 -15.06 42.76 21.83
N VAL A 389 -14.39 43.63 22.62
CA VAL A 389 -13.46 44.64 22.10
C VAL A 389 -12.18 44.02 21.51
N VAL A 390 -11.87 42.78 21.88
CA VAL A 390 -10.74 42.02 21.35
C VAL A 390 -11.06 40.53 21.38
N LYS A 391 -10.91 39.85 20.23
CA LYS A 391 -11.05 38.39 20.13
C LYS A 391 -9.78 37.67 20.58
N VAL A 392 -9.91 36.43 21.04
CA VAL A 392 -8.78 35.55 21.43
C VAL A 392 -7.73 35.47 20.31
N ALA A 393 -8.17 35.38 19.05
CA ALA A 393 -7.29 35.34 17.88
C ALA A 393 -6.41 36.60 17.73
N GLU A 394 -6.93 37.80 18.05
CA GLU A 394 -6.13 39.04 18.04
C GLU A 394 -5.04 39.00 19.12
N ILE A 395 -5.36 38.51 20.32
CA ILE A 395 -4.40 38.44 21.45
C ILE A 395 -3.30 37.43 21.16
N LEU A 396 -3.65 36.25 20.60
CA LEU A 396 -2.68 35.26 20.15
C LEU A 396 -1.78 35.80 19.03
N THR A 397 -2.34 36.59 18.11
CA THR A 397 -1.56 37.27 17.07
C THR A 397 -0.60 38.28 17.69
N LYS A 398 -1.07 39.13 18.63
CA LYS A 398 -0.23 40.10 19.34
C LYS A 398 0.88 39.45 20.18
N SER A 399 0.60 38.29 20.78
CA SER A 399 1.59 37.45 21.49
C SER A 399 2.67 36.95 20.54
N LYS A 400 2.30 36.46 19.34
CA LYS A 400 3.25 36.02 18.30
C LYS A 400 4.08 37.17 17.73
N GLU A 401 3.50 38.35 17.51
CA GLU A 401 4.23 39.56 17.10
C GLU A 401 5.29 39.94 18.14
N LEU A 402 4.90 39.95 19.43
CA LEU A 402 5.78 40.25 20.56
C LEU A 402 6.94 39.25 20.67
N ASP A 403 6.64 37.94 20.60
CA ASP A 403 7.64 36.88 20.58
C ASP A 403 8.59 37.02 19.37
N SER A 404 8.05 37.25 18.17
CA SER A 404 8.83 37.36 16.92
C SER A 404 9.76 38.58 16.91
N PHE A 405 9.35 39.70 17.52
CA PHE A 405 10.17 40.91 17.59
C PHE A 405 11.21 40.86 18.70
N CYS A 406 10.82 40.46 19.92
CA CYS A 406 11.67 40.57 21.10
C CYS A 406 12.64 39.39 21.26
N ASN A 407 12.24 38.15 20.93
CA ASN A 407 13.05 36.98 21.21
C ASN A 407 14.38 36.92 20.41
N PRO A 408 14.44 37.31 19.11
CA PRO A 408 15.71 37.33 18.38
C PRO A 408 16.75 38.31 18.94
N ILE A 409 16.29 39.39 19.58
CA ILE A 409 17.16 40.40 20.21
C ILE A 409 17.59 39.93 21.60
N ILE A 410 16.64 39.54 22.46
CA ILE A 410 16.90 39.17 23.86
C ILE A 410 17.72 37.87 24.00
N TYR A 411 17.53 36.91 23.09
CA TYR A 411 18.23 35.62 23.11
C TYR A 411 19.43 35.54 22.13
N LYS A 412 19.87 36.69 21.60
CA LYS A 412 21.10 36.79 20.78
C LYS A 412 22.29 36.28 21.61
N PRO A 413 23.04 35.26 21.16
CA PRO A 413 24.08 34.64 21.99
C PRO A 413 25.29 35.55 22.18
N LYS A 414 26.00 35.38 23.31
CA LYS A 414 27.28 36.06 23.56
C LYS A 414 28.29 35.76 22.45
N PRO A 415 29.04 36.75 21.93
CA PRO A 415 30.18 36.48 21.07
C PRO A 415 31.19 35.56 21.77
N LYS A 416 31.64 34.49 21.09
CA LYS A 416 32.75 33.68 21.61
C LYS A 416 34.04 34.49 21.54
N ILE A 417 34.67 34.69 22.69
CA ILE A 417 36.04 35.20 22.77
C ILE A 417 36.96 34.01 22.49
N GLU A 418 37.68 34.02 21.37
CA GLU A 418 38.86 33.16 21.22
C GLU A 418 39.99 33.73 22.10
N PRO A 419 40.65 32.92 22.94
CA PRO A 419 41.73 33.41 23.79
C PRO A 419 42.96 33.80 22.95
N PRO A 420 43.62 34.94 23.21
CA PRO A 420 44.87 35.30 22.55
C PRO A 420 45.95 34.27 22.83
N ASN A 421 46.60 33.78 21.78
CA ASN A 421 47.73 32.87 21.89
C ASN A 421 49.02 33.70 22.08
N ASP A 422 49.64 33.60 23.26
CA ASP A 422 50.81 34.41 23.62
C ASP A 422 52.04 33.50 23.80
N GLY A 423 53.14 33.76 23.08
CA GLY A 423 54.26 32.82 23.02
C GLY A 423 55.38 33.13 22.03
N GLN A 424 56.22 34.12 22.36
CA GLN A 424 57.50 34.38 21.68
C GLN A 424 58.70 33.78 22.42
N SER A 425 59.84 33.42 21.82
CA SER A 425 60.26 33.26 20.40
C SER A 425 61.70 32.71 20.41
N LYS A 426 62.17 31.97 19.38
CA LYS A 426 63.61 31.96 19.00
C LYS A 426 64.02 31.26 17.67
N ALA A 427 64.82 32.00 16.90
CA ALA A 427 65.98 31.60 16.08
C ALA A 427 65.85 30.89 14.70
N ASN A 428 66.01 31.70 13.64
CA ASN A 428 66.80 31.54 12.38
C ASN A 428 66.88 30.21 11.59
N GLY A 429 66.66 30.32 10.27
CA GLY A 429 67.14 29.37 9.23
C GLY A 429 66.58 29.71 7.84
N GLU A 430 67.45 29.97 6.86
CA GLU A 430 67.18 30.65 5.58
C GLU A 430 66.33 29.92 4.50
N HIS A 431 65.88 30.75 3.54
CA HIS A 431 65.79 30.49 2.08
C HIS A 431 64.45 30.12 1.41
N ASN A 432 64.31 30.66 0.19
CA ASN A 432 63.14 30.77 -0.69
C ASN A 432 62.31 29.49 -0.95
N GLY A 433 60.98 29.66 -1.09
CA GLY A 433 60.08 28.67 -1.71
C GLY A 433 59.99 28.82 -3.25
N PRO A 434 58.85 28.53 -3.92
CA PRO A 434 57.58 28.00 -3.39
C PRO A 434 56.94 26.88 -4.28
N VAL A 435 55.65 26.55 -4.04
CA VAL A 435 54.56 26.18 -5.00
C VAL A 435 53.84 24.82 -4.78
N ASN A 436 52.50 24.95 -4.60
CA ASN A 436 51.34 24.07 -4.85
C ASN A 436 51.30 22.58 -4.44
N GLY A 437 50.08 22.12 -4.06
CA GLY A 437 49.79 20.69 -4.24
C GLY A 437 48.43 20.05 -3.91
N GLN A 438 47.35 20.76 -3.52
CA GLN A 438 45.93 20.31 -3.64
C GLN A 438 45.38 18.98 -3.00
N SER A 439 44.17 19.10 -2.42
CA SER A 439 43.03 18.13 -2.49
C SER A 439 42.88 16.93 -1.52
N GLY A 440 42.24 17.18 -0.36
CA GLY A 440 40.87 16.75 0.02
C GLY A 440 40.40 15.27 0.05
N THR A 441 39.66 14.89 1.11
CA THR A 441 38.28 14.28 1.07
C THR A 441 37.67 14.05 2.47
N GLU A 442 36.38 13.68 2.51
CA GLU A 442 35.34 13.92 3.54
C GLU A 442 35.16 12.89 4.70
N THR A 443 34.17 13.21 5.57
CA THR A 443 33.14 12.35 6.24
C THR A 443 33.27 11.77 7.67
N LYS A 444 32.28 12.20 8.52
CA LYS A 444 31.38 11.50 9.50
C LYS A 444 31.94 10.46 10.52
N PRO A 445 31.31 10.27 11.73
CA PRO A 445 30.05 9.48 11.84
C PRO A 445 29.03 9.95 12.92
N GLU A 446 28.02 9.12 13.21
CA GLU A 446 26.76 9.38 13.95
C GLU A 446 26.74 8.95 15.44
N PRO A 447 25.71 9.34 16.23
CA PRO A 447 25.43 8.82 17.57
C PRO A 447 24.37 7.71 17.63
N ALA A 448 24.38 6.91 18.71
CA ALA A 448 23.39 5.87 19.02
C ALA A 448 22.61 6.15 20.33
N LYS A 449 21.45 5.49 20.50
CA LYS A 449 20.50 5.58 21.64
C LYS A 449 20.68 4.40 22.61
N ASP A 450 20.24 4.52 23.87
CA ASP A 450 19.23 3.60 24.44
C ASP A 450 18.54 4.10 25.75
N ASN A 451 17.31 3.60 26.01
CA ASN A 451 16.55 3.36 27.26
C ASN A 451 16.52 4.39 28.44
N SER A 452 15.46 4.56 29.25
CA SER A 452 14.11 3.94 29.38
C SER A 452 13.22 4.91 30.23
N GLN A 453 11.96 4.69 30.67
CA GLN A 453 10.92 3.65 30.56
C GLN A 453 9.54 4.27 30.94
N GLN A 454 8.40 3.69 30.54
CA GLN A 454 7.08 4.02 31.14
C GLN A 454 6.06 2.87 31.00
N THR A 455 5.24 2.62 32.03
CA THR A 455 4.30 1.48 32.15
C THR A 455 2.85 1.83 31.78
N LYS A 456 2.09 0.83 31.31
CA LYS A 456 0.64 0.85 31.04
C LYS A 456 -0.07 -0.34 31.73
N PRO A 457 -1.38 -0.23 31.98
CA PRO A 457 -2.33 -1.36 31.92
C PRO A 457 -3.42 -1.20 30.82
N PRO A 458 -4.22 -2.26 30.53
CA PRO A 458 -5.21 -2.36 29.43
C PRO A 458 -6.66 -2.06 29.91
N GLY A 459 -7.77 -2.24 29.16
CA GLY A 459 -8.05 -2.88 27.86
C GLY A 459 -9.52 -2.68 27.41
N GLU A 460 -9.96 -3.39 26.37
CA GLU A 460 -11.22 -3.18 25.61
C GLU A 460 -12.52 -3.65 26.31
N MET A 461 -13.67 -3.17 25.78
CA MET A 461 -14.91 -3.96 25.68
C MET A 461 -15.80 -3.44 24.54
N GLU A 462 -15.95 -4.24 23.47
CA GLU A 462 -17.11 -4.17 22.56
C GLU A 462 -18.29 -4.95 23.16
N VAL A 463 -19.52 -4.69 22.70
CA VAL A 463 -20.74 -5.45 23.07
C VAL A 463 -21.59 -5.63 21.81
N ASP A 464 -22.24 -6.80 21.71
CA ASP A 464 -23.14 -7.26 20.62
C ASP A 464 -24.25 -6.25 20.22
#